data_AF-A0A1V4V5Z6-F1
#
_entry.id   AF-A0A1V4V5Z6-F1
#
_cell.length_a   1.000
_cell.length_b   1.000
_cell.length_c   1.000
_cell.angle_alpha   90.00
_cell.angle_beta   90.00
_cell.angle_gamma   90.00
#
_symmetry.space_group_name_H-M   'P 1'
#
loop_
_entity.id
_entity.type
_entity.pdbx_description
1 polymer ?
#
loop_
_entity_poly.entity_id
_entity_poly.type
_entity_poly.pdbx_seq_one_letter_code
_entity_poly.pdbx_strand_id
1 'polypeptide(L)'
;MEIEKDMEVEGSHILAKQRTKDSEKILDYDYKKCAGCSICVAICPKKALQEGPLKEIAKGLDAPPVLIDQDLCVFCGMCVNFCPMKAFEMRVVEKKAEPEAAEAAEVKA
;
A
#
# COMPACT_ATOMS: atom_id res chain seq x y z
N MET A 1 -19.56 -10.75 9.51
CA MET A 1 -18.43 -10.82 8.55
C MET A 1 -17.18 -10.49 9.32
N GLU A 2 -16.29 -11.46 9.49
CA GLU A 2 -15.01 -11.25 10.18
C GLU A 2 -14.02 -10.72 9.15
N ILE A 3 -13.61 -9.46 9.33
CA ILE A 3 -12.59 -8.81 8.53
C ILE A 3 -11.39 -8.67 9.44
N GLU A 4 -10.29 -9.32 9.10
CA GLU A 4 -9.04 -9.22 9.82
C GLU A 4 -8.12 -8.26 9.06
N LYS A 5 -7.40 -7.42 9.79
CA LYS A 5 -6.42 -6.51 9.22
C LYS A 5 -5.12 -6.62 10.00
N ASP A 6 -4.03 -6.62 9.27
CA ASP A 6 -2.69 -6.66 9.83
C ASP A 6 -1.73 -5.83 8.99
N MET A 7 -0.61 -5.47 9.60
CA MET A 7 0.46 -4.72 8.96
C MET A 7 1.79 -5.36 9.30
N GLU A 8 2.55 -5.69 8.27
CA GLU A 8 3.88 -6.28 8.37
C GLU A 8 4.89 -5.35 7.70
N VAL A 9 6.14 -5.36 8.19
CA VAL A 9 7.23 -4.55 7.63
C VAL A 9 8.34 -5.48 7.18
N GLU A 10 8.66 -5.45 5.88
CA GLU A 10 9.70 -6.25 5.24
C GLU A 10 10.72 -5.33 4.56
N GLY A 11 11.78 -4.97 5.29
CA GLY A 11 12.76 -4.00 4.79
C GLY A 11 12.13 -2.63 4.53
N SER A 12 12.10 -2.18 3.27
CA SER A 12 11.43 -0.92 2.90
C SER A 12 9.94 -1.05 2.58
N HIS A 13 9.41 -2.28 2.61
CA HIS A 13 8.02 -2.56 2.26
C HIS A 13 7.15 -2.60 3.50
N ILE A 14 6.11 -1.77 3.53
CA ILE A 14 5.05 -1.80 4.52
C ILE A 14 3.85 -2.48 3.87
N LEU A 15 3.54 -3.70 4.33
CA LEU A 15 2.46 -4.52 3.81
C LEU A 15 1.24 -4.39 4.72
N ALA A 16 0.27 -3.58 4.30
CA ALA A 16 -1.05 -3.60 4.93
C ALA A 16 -1.87 -4.71 4.29
N LYS A 17 -2.49 -5.58 5.09
CA LYS A 17 -3.30 -6.71 4.64
C LYS A 17 -4.71 -6.62 5.19
N GLN A 18 -5.68 -6.96 4.35
CA GLN A 18 -7.08 -7.16 4.75
C GLN A 18 -7.48 -8.57 4.32
N ARG A 19 -7.78 -9.41 5.31
CA ARG A 19 -8.21 -10.78 5.12
C ARG A 19 -9.69 -10.91 5.37
N THR A 20 -10.34 -11.60 4.44
CA THR A 20 -11.73 -12.04 4.54
C THR A 20 -11.79 -13.55 4.30
N LYS A 21 -12.99 -14.13 4.38
CA LYS A 21 -13.23 -15.55 4.07
C LYS A 21 -12.93 -15.85 2.60
N ASP A 22 -13.25 -14.91 1.71
CA ASP A 22 -13.22 -15.10 0.27
C ASP A 22 -11.94 -14.58 -0.40
N SER A 23 -11.27 -13.59 0.21
CA SER A 23 -10.11 -12.93 -0.38
C SER A 23 -9.16 -12.31 0.64
N GLU A 24 -7.92 -12.12 0.22
CA GLU A 24 -6.90 -11.33 0.90
C GLU A 24 -6.48 -10.17 0.00
N LYS A 25 -6.58 -8.94 0.49
CA LYS A 25 -6.07 -7.74 -0.18
C LYS A 25 -4.79 -7.31 0.49
N ILE A 26 -3.77 -7.02 -0.31
CA ILE A 26 -2.45 -6.59 0.16
C ILE A 26 -2.16 -5.24 -0.49
N LEU A 27 -1.93 -4.22 0.32
CA LEU A 27 -1.39 -2.94 -0.09
C LEU A 27 0.08 -2.91 0.31
N ASP A 28 0.94 -2.90 -0.68
CA ASP A 28 2.39 -2.93 -0.57
C ASP A 28 2.93 -1.51 -0.78
N TYR A 29 3.56 -0.94 0.24
CA TYR A 29 4.13 0.40 0.20
C TYR A 29 5.64 0.36 0.36
N ASP A 30 6.37 0.61 -0.73
CA ASP A 30 7.82 0.78 -0.71
C ASP A 30 8.18 2.23 -0.38
N TYR A 31 8.47 2.47 0.89
CA TYR A 31 8.69 3.84 1.37
C TYR A 31 9.97 4.46 0.83
N LYS A 32 10.93 3.66 0.33
CA LYS A 32 12.17 4.17 -0.30
C LYS A 32 11.92 4.76 -1.69
N LYS A 33 10.88 4.32 -2.40
CA LYS A 33 10.43 4.96 -3.65
C LYS A 33 9.58 6.20 -3.40
N CYS A 34 9.15 6.44 -2.17
CA CYS A 34 8.25 7.53 -1.85
C CYS A 34 8.99 8.87 -1.81
N ALA A 35 8.58 9.80 -2.67
CA ALA A 35 9.11 11.16 -2.67
C ALA A 35 8.49 12.08 -1.59
N GLY A 36 7.52 11.61 -0.80
CA GLY A 36 6.86 12.43 0.22
C GLY A 36 5.99 13.58 -0.33
N CYS A 37 5.43 13.44 -1.54
CA CYS A 37 4.62 14.48 -2.20
C CYS A 37 3.19 14.65 -1.65
N SER A 38 2.76 13.79 -0.72
CA SER A 38 1.47 13.85 -0.01
C SER A 38 0.19 13.79 -0.88
N ILE A 39 0.28 13.48 -2.18
CA ILE A 39 -0.89 13.30 -3.06
C ILE A 39 -1.83 12.21 -2.53
N CYS A 40 -1.27 11.09 -2.07
CA CYS A 40 -2.04 9.97 -1.53
C CYS A 40 -2.78 10.34 -0.23
N VAL A 41 -2.20 11.22 0.60
CA VAL A 41 -2.83 11.76 1.82
C VAL A 41 -4.05 12.61 1.44
N ALA A 42 -3.91 13.49 0.45
CA ALA A 42 -4.98 14.38 0.02
C ALA A 42 -6.17 13.65 -0.63
N ILE A 43 -5.89 12.61 -1.45
CA ILE A 43 -6.93 11.90 -2.19
C ILE A 43 -7.63 10.80 -1.38
N CYS A 44 -7.08 10.38 -0.23
CA CYS A 44 -7.62 9.27 0.54
C CYS A 44 -9.02 9.60 1.12
N PRO A 45 -10.09 8.93 0.67
CA PRO A 45 -11.47 9.30 1.08
C PRO A 45 -11.74 8.97 2.55
N LYS A 46 -10.99 8.02 3.12
CA LYS A 46 -11.07 7.62 4.52
C LYS A 46 -10.02 8.28 5.41
N LYS A 47 -9.16 9.14 4.85
CA LYS A 47 -8.07 9.81 5.57
C LYS A 47 -7.17 8.81 6.33
N ALA A 48 -6.95 7.64 5.75
CA ALA A 48 -6.14 6.57 6.31
C ALA A 48 -4.63 6.78 6.11
N LEU A 49 -4.22 7.89 5.52
CA LEU A 49 -2.82 8.19 5.20
C LEU A 49 -2.46 9.53 5.84
N GLN A 50 -1.26 9.62 6.40
CA GLN A 50 -0.74 10.83 7.03
C GLN A 50 0.73 11.06 6.63
N GLU A 51 1.18 12.31 6.70
CA GLU A 51 2.58 12.64 6.45
C GLU A 51 3.46 12.08 7.56
N GLY A 52 4.56 11.42 7.17
CA GLY A 52 5.60 10.99 8.10
C GLY A 52 6.53 12.15 8.51
N PRO A 53 7.64 11.84 9.20
CA PRO A 53 8.58 12.86 9.69
C PRO A 53 9.51 13.39 8.58
N LEU A 54 8.95 14.02 7.54
CA LEU A 54 9.67 14.46 6.34
C LEU A 54 10.94 15.29 6.62
N LYS A 55 10.90 16.15 7.65
CA LYS A 55 12.05 16.98 8.05
C LYS A 55 13.22 16.15 8.57
N GLU A 56 12.92 15.07 9.30
CA GLU A 56 13.96 14.21 9.86
C GLU A 56 14.46 13.22 8.80
N ILE A 57 13.58 12.79 7.89
CA ILE A 57 13.96 11.99 6.70
C ILE A 57 14.96 12.77 5.85
N ALA A 58 14.72 14.07 5.62
CA ALA A 58 15.65 14.95 4.91
C ALA A 58 17.02 15.10 5.61
N LYS A 59 17.11 14.83 6.91
CA LYS A 59 18.35 14.82 7.69
C LYS A 59 19.01 13.44 7.77
N GLY A 60 18.44 12.42 7.12
CA GLY A 60 18.97 11.06 7.07
C GLY A 60 18.29 10.05 7.97
N LEU A 61 17.14 10.36 8.57
CA LEU A 61 16.33 9.36 9.28
C LEU A 61 15.75 8.36 8.27
N ASP A 62 16.01 7.06 8.47
CA ASP A 62 15.34 5.99 7.72
C ASP A 62 13.94 5.78 8.29
N ALA A 63 12.97 6.52 7.74
CA ALA A 63 11.56 6.45 8.13
C ALA A 63 10.66 6.65 6.90
N PRO A 64 9.44 6.09 6.93
CA PRO A 64 8.51 6.23 5.82
C PRO A 64 8.00 7.68 5.68
N PRO A 65 8.04 8.28 4.47
CA PRO A 65 7.49 9.61 4.22
C PRO A 65 5.97 9.71 4.39
N VAL A 66 5.26 8.58 4.32
CA VAL A 66 3.80 8.48 4.51
C VAL A 66 3.50 7.35 5.48
N LEU A 67 2.63 7.59 6.46
CA LEU A 67 2.16 6.61 7.42
C LEU A 67 0.76 6.12 7.04
N ILE A 68 0.51 4.82 7.21
CA ILE A 68 -0.77 4.17 6.89
C ILE A 68 -1.46 3.79 8.20
N ASP A 69 -2.71 4.20 8.35
CA ASP A 69 -3.64 3.71 9.37
C ASP A 69 -4.42 2.52 8.78
N GLN A 70 -4.07 1.30 9.22
CA GLN A 70 -4.72 0.08 8.73
C GLN A 70 -6.20 0.01 9.10
N ASP A 71 -6.59 0.54 10.26
CA ASP A 71 -7.97 0.45 10.75
C ASP A 71 -8.90 1.27 9.87
N LEU A 72 -8.44 2.44 9.42
CA LEU A 72 -9.16 3.32 8.50
C LEU A 72 -9.04 2.90 7.03
N CYS A 73 -7.96 2.23 6.64
CA CYS A 73 -7.74 1.84 5.25
C CYS A 73 -8.80 0.84 4.77
N VAL A 74 -9.48 1.18 3.67
CA VAL A 74 -10.53 0.32 3.05
C VAL A 74 -10.04 -0.35 1.77
N PHE A 75 -8.75 -0.30 1.48
CA PHE A 75 -8.13 -0.96 0.32
C PHE A 75 -8.81 -0.55 -1.01
N CYS A 76 -9.08 0.74 -1.18
CA CYS A 76 -9.74 1.29 -2.39
C CYS A 76 -8.81 1.49 -3.59
N GLY A 77 -7.49 1.44 -3.40
CA GLY A 77 -6.51 1.56 -4.48
C GLY A 77 -6.22 2.98 -4.98
N MET A 78 -6.84 4.03 -4.43
CA MET A 78 -6.56 5.41 -4.89
C MET A 78 -5.10 5.82 -4.72
N CYS A 79 -4.44 5.44 -3.63
CA CYS A 79 -3.02 5.72 -3.42
C CYS A 79 -2.14 5.06 -4.49
N VAL A 80 -2.49 3.87 -4.98
CA VAL A 80 -1.80 3.17 -6.07
C VAL A 80 -1.96 3.94 -7.38
N ASN A 81 -3.19 4.30 -7.72
CA ASN A 81 -3.50 4.93 -9.00
C ASN A 81 -2.91 6.35 -9.14
N PHE A 82 -2.84 7.10 -8.04
CA PHE A 82 -2.39 8.50 -8.06
C PHE A 82 -0.92 8.69 -7.64
N CYS A 83 -0.19 7.63 -7.28
CA CYS A 83 1.21 7.77 -6.90
C CYS A 83 2.10 7.93 -8.16
N PRO A 84 2.70 9.11 -8.41
CA PRO A 84 3.56 9.30 -9.57
C PRO A 84 4.84 8.47 -9.50
N MET A 85 5.29 8.14 -8.28
CA MET A 85 6.50 7.35 -8.03
C MET A 85 6.27 5.85 -8.09
N LYS A 86 5.01 5.40 -8.22
CA LYS A 86 4.62 3.98 -8.10
C LYS A 86 5.18 3.34 -6.83
N ALA A 87 5.12 4.07 -5.72
CA ALA A 87 5.56 3.59 -4.40
C ALA A 87 4.54 2.66 -3.74
N PHE A 88 3.30 2.63 -4.24
CA PHE A 88 2.24 1.74 -3.76
C PHE A 88 1.89 0.73 -4.85
N GLU A 89 1.71 -0.52 -4.44
CA GLU A 89 1.20 -1.61 -5.26
C GLU A 89 0.06 -2.32 -4.51
N MET A 90 -0.93 -2.85 -5.21
CA MET A 90 -2.03 -3.58 -4.59
C MET A 90 -2.22 -4.93 -5.26
N ARG A 91 -2.32 -5.98 -4.45
CA ARG A 91 -2.59 -7.36 -4.87
C ARG A 91 -3.86 -7.86 -4.21
N VAL A 92 -4.66 -8.62 -4.95
CA VAL A 92 -5.85 -9.30 -4.42
C VAL A 92 -5.69 -10.78 -4.70
N VAL A 93 -5.71 -11.58 -3.64
CA VAL A 93 -5.62 -13.03 -3.69
C VAL A 93 -7.01 -13.57 -3.36
N GLU A 94 -7.68 -14.15 -4.35
CA GLU A 94 -8.96 -14.85 -4.11
C GLU A 94 -8.68 -16.23 -3.49
N LYS A 95 -9.42 -16.61 -2.44
CA LYS A 95 -9.24 -17.88 -1.72
C LYS A 95 -10.02 -19.05 -2.34
N LYS A 96 -10.29 -19.02 -3.66
CA LYS A 96 -10.94 -20.13 -4.37
C LYS A 96 -9.91 -21.23 -4.70
N ALA A 97 -10.34 -22.48 -4.58
CA ALA A 97 -9.54 -23.65 -4.91
C ALA A 97 -9.13 -23.65 -6.40
N GLU A 98 -7.82 -23.53 -6.64
CA GLU A 98 -7.05 -23.95 -7.83
C GLU A 98 -7.35 -23.28 -9.20
N PRO A 99 -6.35 -23.20 -10.11
CA PRO A 99 -5.76 -21.93 -10.52
C PRO A 99 -5.90 -21.62 -12.01
N GLU A 100 -6.03 -20.34 -12.38
CA GLU A 100 -5.75 -19.89 -13.74
C GLU A 100 -4.89 -18.62 -13.74
N ALA A 101 -3.68 -18.81 -14.28
CA ALA A 101 -2.81 -17.84 -14.94
C ALA A 101 -2.39 -16.58 -14.17
N ALA A 102 -1.20 -16.69 -13.56
CA ALA A 102 -0.24 -15.61 -13.58
C ALA A 102 0.02 -15.19 -15.04
N GLU A 103 -0.37 -13.98 -15.41
CA GLU A 103 0.24 -13.28 -16.54
C GLU A 103 0.91 -12.01 -16.00
N ALA A 104 2.20 -12.18 -15.73
CA ALA A 104 3.14 -11.09 -15.55
C ALA A 104 3.53 -10.52 -16.92
N ALA A 105 4.06 -9.30 -16.87
CA ALA A 105 4.95 -8.68 -17.86
C ALA A 105 4.30 -7.79 -18.95
N GLU A 106 4.46 -6.49 -18.76
CA GLU A 106 5.22 -5.62 -19.67
C GLU A 106 4.98 -5.79 -21.19
N VAL A 107 4.28 -4.83 -21.80
CA VAL A 107 4.41 -4.54 -23.24
C VAL A 107 4.70 -3.05 -23.42
N LYS A 108 5.98 -2.73 -23.64
CA LYS A 108 6.38 -1.59 -24.47
C LYS A 108 6.79 -2.16 -25.83
N ALA A 109 6.31 -1.47 -26.85
CA ALA A 109 6.35 -1.78 -28.28
C ALA A 109 7.76 -1.91 -28.88
#